data_AF-A0ABD2N2G9-F1
#
_entry.id   AF-A0ABD2N2G9-F1
#
_cell.length_a   1.000
_cell.length_b   1.000
_cell.length_c   1.000
_cell.angle_alpha   90.00
_cell.angle_beta   90.00
_cell.angle_gamma   90.00
#
_symmetry.space_group_name_H-M   'P 1'
#
loop_
_entity.id
_entity.type
_entity.pdbx_description
1 polymer ?
#
loop_
_entity_poly.entity_id
_entity_poly.type
_entity_poly.pdbx_seq_one_letter_code
_entity_poly.pdbx_strand_id
1 'polypeptide(L)'
;MDIKSKFIFAMCGRGNYYPCLILGAASVIQNGFKVYFLRQDIETEVPSNGIIYDPDVLKEIEVSYVENSVVKTGIVRILDKVKETPTSFLIQSADKCAWIPLPRVFLTKEQAQVVI
;
A
#
# COMPACT_ATOMS: atom_id res chain seq x y z
N MET A 1 9.09 21.29 -7.57
CA MET A 1 8.61 19.96 -8.01
C MET A 1 7.31 19.72 -7.29
N ASP A 2 6.17 19.89 -7.96
CA ASP A 2 4.85 19.70 -7.36
C ASP A 2 4.70 18.24 -6.94
N ILE A 3 4.85 17.98 -5.65
CA ILE A 3 4.44 16.70 -5.09
C ILE A 3 2.91 16.77 -5.01
N LYS A 4 2.25 16.50 -6.14
CA LYS A 4 0.85 16.03 -6.10
C LYS A 4 0.86 14.89 -5.09
N SER A 5 0.00 14.96 -4.07
CA SER A 5 -0.14 13.91 -3.06
C SER A 5 -0.30 12.58 -3.78
N LYS A 6 0.74 11.74 -3.68
CA LYS A 6 0.83 10.43 -4.33
C LYS A 6 0.64 9.36 -3.28
N PHE A 7 -0.21 8.41 -3.63
CA PHE A 7 -0.42 7.21 -2.86
C PHE A 7 0.67 6.18 -3.19
N ILE A 8 1.25 5.55 -2.17
CA ILE A 8 2.28 4.51 -2.30
C ILE A 8 2.07 3.39 -1.26
N PHE A 9 2.75 2.25 -1.42
CA PHE A 9 2.99 1.33 -0.32
C PHE A 9 4.42 1.44 0.18
N ALA A 10 4.60 1.60 1.50
CA ALA A 10 5.91 1.70 2.13
C ALA A 10 6.00 0.80 3.36
N MET A 11 7.22 0.41 3.75
CA MET A 11 7.42 -0.39 4.95
C MET A 11 7.21 0.47 6.19
N CYS A 12 6.35 0.01 7.11
CA CYS A 12 6.17 0.64 8.41
C CYS A 12 7.06 -0.07 9.45
N GLY A 13 8.12 0.60 9.92
CA GLY A 13 9.10 0.01 10.84
C GLY A 13 9.88 -1.16 10.22
N ARG A 14 10.00 -2.28 10.93
CA ARG A 14 10.59 -3.53 10.39
C ARG A 14 9.54 -4.49 9.81
N GLY A 15 8.31 -4.04 9.63
CA GLY A 15 7.14 -4.87 9.35
C GLY A 15 6.79 -5.00 7.88
N ASN A 16 5.48 -5.02 7.64
CA ASN A 16 4.85 -5.14 6.33
C ASN A 16 4.82 -3.79 5.58
N TYR A 17 4.49 -3.86 4.29
CA TYR A 17 4.25 -2.70 3.45
C TYR A 17 2.79 -2.28 3.51
N TYR A 18 2.54 -1.04 3.88
CA TYR A 18 1.21 -0.50 4.09
C TYR A 18 0.93 0.69 3.17
N PRO A 19 -0.35 0.88 2.81
CA PRO A 19 -0.83 2.03 2.06
C PRO A 19 -0.56 3.34 2.83
N CYS A 20 0.10 4.30 2.19
CA CYS A 20 0.36 5.62 2.77
C CYS A 20 0.31 6.75 1.74
N LEU A 21 0.12 7.97 2.24
CA LEU A 21 0.13 9.20 1.46
C LEU A 21 1.47 9.90 1.63
N ILE A 22 2.08 10.33 0.53
CA ILE A 22 3.23 11.24 0.59
C ILE A 22 2.74 12.64 0.94
N LEU A 23 3.24 13.17 2.06
CA LEU A 23 2.97 14.53 2.54
C LEU A 23 4.04 15.53 2.07
N GLY A 24 5.25 15.05 1.77
CA GLY A 24 6.36 15.87 1.32
C GLY A 24 7.70 15.13 1.37
N ALA A 25 8.79 15.88 1.22
CA ALA A 25 10.14 15.33 1.42
C ALA A 25 10.39 15.05 2.90
N ALA A 26 11.18 14.01 3.17
CA ALA A 26 11.71 13.73 4.51
C ALA A 26 12.67 14.84 4.95
N SER A 27 12.69 15.11 6.26
CA SER A 27 13.58 16.09 6.90
C SER A 27 14.82 15.45 7.54
N VAL A 28 14.74 14.17 7.92
CA VAL A 28 15.82 13.41 8.57
C VAL A 28 16.42 12.38 7.62
N ILE A 29 15.59 11.68 6.85
CA ILE A 29 16.06 10.65 5.91
C ILE A 29 16.44 11.27 4.57
N GLN A 30 17.72 11.19 4.20
CA GLN A 30 18.18 11.67 2.90
C GLN A 30 17.46 10.92 1.76
N ASN A 31 16.92 11.67 0.79
CA ASN A 31 16.10 11.15 -0.29
C ASN A 31 14.86 10.38 0.18
N GLY A 32 14.37 10.61 1.39
CA GLY A 32 13.15 10.00 1.90
C GLY A 32 11.89 10.82 1.63
N PHE A 33 10.76 10.27 2.05
CA PHE A 33 9.47 10.95 2.06
C PHE A 33 8.92 11.04 3.48
N LYS A 34 8.27 12.15 3.77
CA LYS A 34 7.35 12.26 4.89
C LYS A 34 6.02 11.66 4.46
N VAL A 35 5.51 10.67 5.19
CA VAL A 35 4.32 9.90 4.81
C VAL A 35 3.34 9.77 5.97
N TYR A 36 2.06 9.58 5.63
CA TYR A 36 1.01 9.22 6.57
C TYR A 36 0.43 7.85 6.23
N PHE A 37 0.56 6.90 7.15
CA PHE A 37 0.09 5.52 7.01
C PHE A 37 -1.39 5.40 7.35
N LEU A 38 -2.21 5.04 6.36
CA LEU A 38 -3.68 5.12 6.46
C LEU A 38 -4.28 4.19 7.51
N ARG A 39 -3.67 3.02 7.71
CA ARG A 39 -4.17 2.00 8.64
C ARG A 39 -3.70 2.24 10.06
N GLN A 40 -2.42 2.60 10.19
CA GLN A 40 -1.75 2.76 11.47
C GLN A 40 -2.10 4.09 12.13
N ASP A 41 -2.62 5.06 11.36
CA ASP A 41 -2.88 6.42 11.83
C ASP A 41 -1.62 7.06 12.42
N ILE A 42 -0.52 6.95 11.65
CA ILE A 42 0.78 7.51 12.04
C ILE A 42 1.40 8.28 10.89
N GLU A 43 2.11 9.35 11.25
CA GLU A 43 2.98 10.11 10.38
C GLU A 43 4.44 9.78 10.70
N THR A 44 5.25 9.51 9.68
CA THR A 44 6.68 9.19 9.84
C THR A 44 7.44 9.49 8.56
N GLU A 45 8.75 9.30 8.59
CA GLU A 45 9.60 9.33 7.39
C GLU A 45 9.95 7.91 6.96
N VAL A 46 9.97 7.68 5.64
CA VAL A 46 10.41 6.43 5.01
C VAL A 46 11.46 6.74 3.95
N PRO A 47 12.44 5.85 3.72
CA PRO A 47 13.37 6.05 2.61
C PRO A 47 12.64 5.83 1.27
N SER A 48 13.15 6.43 0.19
CA SER A 48 12.56 6.26 -1.15
C SER A 48 12.86 4.92 -1.80
N ASN A 49 13.83 4.16 -1.27
CA ASN A 49 14.15 2.83 -1.76
C ASN A 49 13.17 1.80 -1.20
N GLY A 50 12.78 0.84 -2.04
CA GLY A 50 11.87 -0.23 -1.63
C GLY A 50 10.45 0.24 -1.34
N ILE A 51 9.97 1.31 -1.94
CA ILE A 51 8.54 1.66 -1.90
C ILE A 51 7.89 1.29 -3.23
N ILE A 52 6.60 0.95 -3.18
CA ILE A 52 5.82 0.64 -4.37
C ILE A 52 5.06 1.90 -4.76
N TYR A 53 5.55 2.56 -5.83
CA TYR A 53 5.04 3.86 -6.28
C TYR A 53 3.73 3.79 -7.06
N ASP A 54 3.52 2.68 -7.76
CA ASP A 54 2.38 2.48 -8.62
C ASP A 54 1.53 1.33 -8.09
N PRO A 55 0.32 1.58 -7.60
CA PRO A 55 -0.59 0.54 -7.15
C PRO A 55 -0.97 -0.46 -8.24
N ASP A 56 -0.95 -0.07 -9.52
CA ASP A 56 -1.34 -0.97 -10.61
C ASP A 56 -0.42 -2.20 -10.73
N VAL A 57 0.81 -2.12 -10.24
CA VAL A 57 1.73 -3.28 -10.19
C VAL A 57 1.20 -4.40 -9.29
N LEU A 58 0.23 -4.10 -8.41
CA LEU A 58 -0.39 -5.10 -7.55
C LEU A 58 -1.42 -5.96 -8.31
N LYS A 59 -1.81 -5.60 -9.53
CA LYS A 59 -2.74 -6.40 -10.32
C LYS A 59 -2.14 -7.78 -10.60
N GLU A 60 -2.94 -8.82 -10.40
CA GLU A 60 -2.54 -10.24 -10.47
C GLU A 60 -1.51 -10.68 -9.40
N ILE A 61 -1.22 -9.83 -8.40
CA ILE A 61 -0.34 -10.17 -7.28
C ILE A 61 -1.16 -10.63 -6.08
N GLU A 62 -0.63 -11.62 -5.35
CA GLU A 62 -1.19 -12.01 -4.06
C GLU A 62 -0.84 -10.97 -2.98
N VAL A 63 -1.87 -10.45 -2.31
CA VAL A 63 -1.75 -9.47 -1.24
C VAL A 63 -2.42 -9.99 0.03
N SER A 64 -2.03 -9.40 1.16
CA SER A 64 -2.68 -9.64 2.44
C SER A 64 -3.72 -8.55 2.72
N TYR A 65 -4.81 -8.90 3.39
CA TYR A 65 -5.81 -7.94 3.81
C TYR A 65 -6.49 -8.33 5.11
N VAL A 66 -7.14 -7.37 5.78
CA VAL A 66 -7.93 -7.63 6.98
C VAL A 66 -9.41 -7.49 6.73
N GLU A 67 -10.15 -8.55 7.02
CA GLU A 67 -11.60 -8.63 6.98
C GLU A 67 -12.10 -9.15 8.34
N ASN A 68 -12.95 -8.39 9.03
CA ASN A 68 -13.47 -8.75 10.36
C ASN A 68 -12.37 -9.12 11.36
N SER A 69 -11.30 -8.34 11.40
CA SER A 69 -10.12 -8.54 12.26
C SER A 69 -9.28 -9.80 11.96
N VAL A 70 -9.61 -10.55 10.92
CA VAL A 70 -8.84 -11.72 10.46
C VAL A 70 -7.98 -11.32 9.26
N VAL A 71 -6.71 -11.72 9.29
CA VAL A 71 -5.81 -11.59 8.13
C VAL A 71 -6.12 -12.70 7.14
N LYS A 72 -6.30 -12.32 5.88
CA LYS A 72 -6.51 -13.22 4.74
C LYS A 72 -5.57 -12.84 3.61
N THR A 73 -5.41 -13.75 2.64
CA THR A 73 -4.69 -13.49 1.40
C THR A 73 -5.62 -13.67 0.20
N GLY A 74 -5.23 -13.10 -0.93
CA GLY A 74 -5.92 -13.28 -2.19
C GLY A 74 -5.26 -12.48 -3.30
N ILE A 75 -5.66 -12.74 -4.54
CA ILE A 75 -5.07 -12.12 -5.71
C ILE A 75 -5.88 -10.88 -6.12
N VAL A 76 -5.21 -9.75 -6.31
CA VAL A 76 -5.86 -8.53 -6.80
C VAL A 76 -6.24 -8.71 -8.27
N ARG A 77 -7.51 -8.47 -8.61
CA ARG A 77 -8.00 -8.51 -10.00
C ARG A 77 -8.27 -7.13 -10.57
N ILE A 78 -8.86 -6.25 -9.76
CA ILE A 78 -9.26 -4.91 -10.17
C ILE A 78 -8.90 -3.92 -9.08
N LEU A 79 -8.46 -2.74 -9.50
CA LEU A 79 -8.24 -1.57 -8.65
C LEU A 79 -9.33 -0.55 -8.96
N ASP A 80 -10.05 -0.10 -7.94
CA ASP A 80 -10.95 1.04 -8.05
C ASP A 80 -10.19 2.32 -7.71
N LYS A 81 -10.42 3.40 -8.46
CA LYS A 81 -9.69 4.66 -8.35
C LYS A 81 -10.60 5.88 -8.50
N VAL A 82 -10.30 6.92 -7.75
CA VAL A 82 -10.87 8.26 -7.94
C VAL A 82 -9.74 9.22 -8.29
N LYS A 83 -9.76 9.78 -9.51
CA LYS A 83 -8.75 10.74 -10.01
C LYS A 83 -7.32 10.23 -9.74
N GLU A 84 -7.05 8.98 -10.11
CA GLU A 84 -5.76 8.26 -9.93
C GLU A 84 -5.44 7.76 -8.51
N THR A 85 -6.24 8.07 -7.50
CA THR A 85 -6.02 7.55 -6.14
C THR A 85 -6.79 6.25 -5.95
N PRO A 86 -6.12 5.12 -5.63
CA PRO A 86 -6.84 3.89 -5.34
C PRO A 86 -7.72 4.06 -4.10
N THR A 87 -8.92 3.49 -4.15
CA THR A 87 -9.90 3.54 -3.06
C THR A 87 -10.14 2.14 -2.49
N SER A 88 -10.16 1.14 -3.36
CA SER A 88 -10.38 -0.26 -3.01
C SER A 88 -9.83 -1.22 -4.06
N PHE A 89 -9.72 -2.49 -3.68
CA PHE A 89 -9.24 -3.58 -4.54
C PHE A 89 -10.28 -4.68 -4.59
N LEU A 90 -10.61 -5.17 -5.78
CA LEU A 90 -11.34 -6.43 -5.93
C LEU A 90 -10.32 -7.56 -5.77
N ILE A 91 -10.40 -8.27 -4.64
CA ILE A 91 -9.50 -9.36 -4.31
C ILE A 91 -10.24 -10.68 -4.44
N GLN A 92 -9.66 -11.61 -5.19
CA GLN A 92 -10.14 -12.98 -5.33
C GLN A 92 -9.40 -13.90 -4.33
N SER A 93 -10.14 -14.47 -3.38
CA SER A 93 -9.71 -15.61 -2.57
C SER A 93 -10.18 -16.92 -3.21
N ALA A 94 -9.85 -18.06 -2.58
CA ALA A 94 -10.23 -19.39 -3.07
C ALA A 94 -11.75 -19.56 -3.26
N ASP A 95 -12.55 -18.87 -2.44
CA ASP A 95 -13.98 -19.06 -2.28
C ASP A 95 -14.83 -17.88 -2.77
N LYS A 96 -14.25 -16.68 -2.92
CA LYS A 96 -15.02 -15.46 -3.25
C LYS A 96 -14.18 -14.36 -3.88
N CYS A 97 -14.87 -13.37 -4.46
CA CYS A 97 -14.32 -12.07 -4.79
C CYS A 97 -14.96 -11.01 -3.88
N ALA A 98 -14.15 -10.11 -3.33
CA ALA A 98 -14.65 -9.04 -2.47
C ALA A 98 -13.92 -7.73 -2.72
N TRP A 99 -14.65 -6.61 -2.63
CA TRP A 99 -14.06 -5.28 -2.62
C TRP A 99 -13.51 -4.98 -1.24
N ILE A 100 -12.20 -4.81 -1.17
CA ILE A 100 -11.47 -4.54 0.06
C ILE A 100 -10.98 -3.09 0.05
N PRO A 101 -11.38 -2.26 1.04
CA PRO A 101 -10.93 -0.88 1.15
C PRO A 101 -9.41 -0.77 1.26
N LEU A 102 -8.84 0.25 0.64
CA LEU A 102 -7.40 0.51 0.59
C LEU A 102 -6.69 0.36 1.95
N PRO A 103 -7.14 0.98 3.06
CA PRO A 103 -6.42 0.88 4.35
C PRO A 103 -6.36 -0.53 4.93
N ARG A 104 -7.15 -1.48 4.41
CA ARG A 104 -7.17 -2.86 4.91
C ARG A 104 -6.22 -3.78 4.15
N VAL A 105 -5.67 -3.35 3.02
CA VAL A 105 -4.74 -4.11 2.18
C VAL A 105 -3.30 -3.79 2.58
N PHE A 106 -2.43 -4.78 2.57
CA PHE A 106 -1.00 -4.64 2.86
C PHE A 106 -0.21 -5.79 2.20
N LEU A 107 1.11 -5.64 2.09
CA LEU A 107 1.98 -6.72 1.61
C LEU A 107 2.92 -7.17 2.73
N THR A 108 3.11 -8.47 2.87
CA THR A 108 4.27 -8.96 3.63
C THR A 108 5.57 -8.62 2.89
N LYS A 109 6.72 -8.86 3.52
CA LYS A 109 8.01 -8.63 2.85
C LYS A 109 8.17 -9.50 1.62
N GLU A 110 7.74 -10.75 1.72
CA GLU A 110 7.81 -11.74 0.65
C GLU A 110 6.90 -11.35 -0.52
N GLN A 111 5.67 -10.90 -0.23
CA GLN A 111 4.74 -10.40 -1.25
C GLN A 111 5.30 -9.15 -1.95
N ALA A 112 5.91 -8.23 -1.20
CA ALA A 112 6.48 -7.01 -1.77
C ALA A 112 7.73 -7.26 -2.63
N GLN A 113 8.53 -8.29 -2.33
CA GLN A 113 9.69 -8.68 -3.15
C GLN A 113 9.33 -9.14 -4.57
N VAL A 114 8.07 -9.49 -4.82
CA VAL A 114 7.59 -9.84 -6.17
C VAL A 114 7.45 -8.60 -7.07
N VAL A 115 7.32 -7.42 -6.47
CA VAL A 115 6.98 -6.16 -7.18
C VAL A 115 8.02 -5.06 -7.04
N ILE A 116 9.03 -5.21 -6.16
CA ILE A 116 10.09 -4.23 -5.89
C ILE A 116 11.38 -4.62 -6.62
#